data_AF-A0A9X5CFU0-F1
#
_entry.id   AF-A0A9X5CFU0-F1
#
_cell.length_a   1.000
_cell.length_b   1.000
_cell.length_c   1.000
_cell.angle_alpha   90.00
_cell.angle_beta   90.00
_cell.angle_gamma   90.00
#
_symmetry.space_group_name_H-M   'P 1'
#
loop_
_entity.id
_entity.type
_entity.pdbx_description
1 polymer ?
#
loop_
_entity_poly.entity_id
_entity_poly.type
_entity_poly.pdbx_seq_one_letter_code
_entity_poly.pdbx_strand_id
1 'polypeptide(L)'
;MVTAEEAAYWNARNASVEEYSYGYRKGWECVLNNMPWGILIMMIVCVGTAPVFAGEYQSKCDSLFLCMKYGKNRLPMAKIIAAWLYASLVYLGITLLWSGVILLYLGAQGWELPVQLLRASSAPASYNVTFGQAFLLELLLGYVLTLSIMAVTLWMSSVFKNPYGVIVAAFLLLIVPTFLLLAGQGYVLYHILSLLPAKIMDFTFFDYTAYSVGGKVLSCLSADLIVNGAAAVLFSAAGYGMFRRHQVNR
;
A
#
# COMPACT_ATOMS: atom_id res chain seq x y z
N MET A 1 25.23 3.35 -1.62
CA MET A 1 26.25 2.87 -0.68
C MET A 1 25.54 2.70 0.65
N VAL A 2 25.54 1.49 1.21
CA VAL A 2 24.91 1.17 2.51
C VAL A 2 25.78 1.78 3.61
N THR A 3 25.15 2.42 4.60
CA THR A 3 25.84 3.11 5.70
C THR A 3 26.41 2.08 6.68
N ALA A 4 27.55 2.35 7.32
CA ALA A 4 28.22 1.39 8.22
C ALA A 4 27.31 0.92 9.39
N GLU A 5 26.40 1.79 9.84
CA GLU A 5 25.40 1.48 10.87
C GLU A 5 24.32 0.50 10.39
N GLU A 6 23.91 0.60 9.13
CA GLU A 6 22.91 -0.28 8.51
C GLU A 6 23.50 -1.68 8.30
N ALA A 7 24.78 -1.75 7.90
CA ALA A 7 25.50 -3.02 7.78
C ALA A 7 25.67 -3.72 9.14
N ALA A 8 25.98 -2.97 10.20
CA ALA A 8 26.09 -3.51 11.56
C ALA A 8 24.75 -4.03 12.10
N TYR A 9 23.64 -3.34 11.82
CA TYR A 9 22.29 -3.76 12.19
C TYR A 9 21.91 -5.11 11.54
N TRP A 10 22.16 -5.26 10.24
CA TRP A 10 21.86 -6.50 9.53
C TRP A 10 22.79 -7.66 9.94
N ASN A 11 24.06 -7.38 10.22
CA ASN A 11 25.02 -8.38 10.69
C ASN A 11 24.67 -8.94 12.07
N ALA A 12 24.24 -8.10 13.02
CA ALA A 12 23.81 -8.55 14.33
C ALA A 12 22.55 -9.44 14.28
N ARG A 13 21.66 -9.19 13.31
CA ARG A 13 20.40 -9.91 13.13
C ARG A 13 20.54 -11.22 12.35
N ASN A 14 21.54 -11.31 11.48
CA ASN A 14 21.91 -12.56 10.81
C ASN A 14 22.57 -13.57 11.76
N ALA A 15 23.19 -13.12 12.87
CA ALA A 15 23.83 -14.00 13.85
C ALA A 15 22.83 -14.76 14.75
N SER A 16 21.56 -14.36 14.78
CA SER A 16 20.49 -15.00 15.58
C SER A 16 19.63 -15.99 14.78
N VAL A 17 20.14 -16.53 13.68
CA VAL A 17 19.39 -17.44 12.80
C VAL A 17 19.59 -18.89 13.25
N GLU A 18 18.53 -19.52 13.76
CA GLU A 18 18.51 -20.95 14.08
C GLU A 18 18.35 -21.83 12.82
N GLU A 19 18.72 -23.10 12.98
CA GLU A 19 18.98 -24.12 11.96
C GLU A 19 17.80 -24.37 10.97
N TYR A 20 18.15 -24.65 9.71
CA TYR A 20 17.20 -24.80 8.60
C TYR A 20 16.28 -26.02 8.76
N SER A 21 15.02 -25.81 9.13
CA SER A 21 13.98 -26.84 9.12
C SER A 21 13.30 -26.95 7.74
N TYR A 22 13.42 -28.10 7.08
CA TYR A 22 12.83 -28.35 5.75
C TYR A 22 11.43 -28.96 5.86
N GLY A 23 10.49 -28.44 5.08
CA GLY A 23 9.08 -28.85 5.11
C GLY A 23 8.31 -28.38 3.87
N TYR A 24 7.06 -28.84 3.73
CA TYR A 24 6.20 -28.49 2.60
C TYR A 24 5.88 -26.99 2.60
N ARG A 25 6.31 -26.25 1.57
CA ARG A 25 6.26 -24.77 1.49
C ARG A 25 5.49 -24.20 0.29
N LYS A 26 5.03 -25.07 -0.61
CA LYS A 26 4.57 -24.70 -1.96
C LYS A 26 3.31 -23.82 -1.97
N GLY A 27 2.40 -24.02 -1.01
CA GLY A 27 1.20 -23.20 -0.83
C GLY A 27 1.55 -21.75 -0.46
N TRP A 28 2.36 -21.57 0.59
CA TRP A 28 2.80 -20.25 1.05
C TRP A 28 3.71 -19.53 0.04
N GLU A 29 4.59 -20.26 -0.63
CA GLU A 29 5.42 -19.71 -1.72
C GLU A 29 4.59 -19.18 -2.89
N CYS A 30 3.51 -19.88 -3.25
CA CYS A 30 2.59 -19.42 -4.29
C CYS A 30 1.84 -18.15 -3.85
N VAL A 31 1.38 -18.09 -2.60
CA VAL A 31 0.69 -16.91 -2.03
C VAL A 31 1.59 -15.67 -2.07
N LEU A 32 2.81 -15.79 -1.56
CA LEU A 32 3.74 -14.66 -1.44
C LEU A 32 4.28 -14.21 -2.80
N ASN A 33 4.60 -15.12 -3.72
CA ASN A 33 5.12 -14.76 -5.05
C ASN A 33 4.11 -13.99 -5.94
N ASN A 34 2.82 -14.10 -5.66
CA ASN A 34 1.79 -13.38 -6.41
C ASN A 34 1.31 -12.12 -5.68
N MET A 35 1.89 -11.77 -4.54
CA MET A 35 1.51 -10.53 -3.86
C MET A 35 1.80 -9.23 -4.64
N PRO A 36 2.79 -9.18 -5.57
CA PRO A 36 2.96 -8.07 -6.51
C PRO A 36 1.70 -7.71 -7.32
N TRP A 37 0.77 -8.66 -7.53
CA TRP A 37 -0.52 -8.40 -8.19
C TRP A 37 -1.45 -7.47 -7.39
N GLY A 38 -1.11 -7.15 -6.13
CA GLY A 38 -1.86 -6.21 -5.28
C GLY A 38 -2.01 -4.80 -5.88
N ILE A 39 -1.14 -4.40 -6.82
CA ILE A 39 -1.29 -3.14 -7.54
C ILE A 39 -2.59 -3.06 -8.36
N LEU A 40 -3.07 -4.19 -8.89
CA LEU A 40 -4.34 -4.23 -9.62
C LEU A 40 -5.52 -3.94 -8.70
N ILE A 41 -5.46 -4.43 -7.47
CA ILE A 41 -6.47 -4.14 -6.43
C ILE A 41 -6.49 -2.65 -6.14
N MET A 42 -5.31 -2.02 -6.02
CA MET A 42 -5.22 -0.56 -5.84
C MET A 42 -5.82 0.21 -7.01
N MET A 43 -5.58 -0.23 -8.26
CA MET A 43 -6.19 0.38 -9.44
C MET A 43 -7.71 0.28 -9.40
N ILE A 44 -8.27 -0.87 -9.02
CA ILE A 44 -9.73 -1.05 -8.86
C ILE A 44 -10.27 -0.06 -7.82
N VAL A 45 -9.60 0.06 -6.67
CA VAL A 45 -9.98 1.02 -5.62
C VAL A 45 -9.91 2.46 -6.12
N CYS A 46 -8.89 2.82 -6.91
CA CYS A 46 -8.76 4.15 -7.51
C CYS A 46 -9.93 4.46 -8.46
N VAL A 47 -10.31 3.51 -9.32
CA VAL A 47 -11.43 3.69 -10.26
C VAL A 47 -12.75 3.86 -9.50
N GLY A 48 -12.99 3.08 -8.44
CA GLY A 48 -14.21 3.18 -7.63
C GLY A 48 -14.30 4.48 -6.82
N THR A 49 -13.16 5.04 -6.40
CA THR A 49 -13.11 6.24 -5.55
C THR A 49 -12.98 7.54 -6.33
N ALA A 50 -12.49 7.49 -7.56
CA ALA A 50 -12.38 8.65 -8.45
C ALA A 50 -13.69 9.42 -8.69
N PRO A 51 -14.88 8.80 -8.89
CA PRO A 51 -16.11 9.54 -9.12
C PRO A 51 -16.79 10.08 -7.85
N VAL A 52 -16.26 9.82 -6.63
CA VAL A 52 -16.93 10.17 -5.36
C VAL A 52 -17.22 11.68 -5.21
N PHE A 53 -16.32 12.54 -5.69
CA PHE A 53 -16.51 14.00 -5.74
C PHE A 53 -16.51 14.51 -7.18
N ALA A 54 -15.57 14.05 -8.01
CA ALA A 54 -15.45 14.49 -9.41
C ALA A 54 -16.67 14.13 -10.27
N GLY A 55 -17.36 13.02 -9.97
CA GLY A 55 -18.60 12.64 -10.67
C GLY A 55 -19.73 13.63 -10.39
N GLU A 56 -19.83 14.15 -9.17
CA GLU A 56 -20.85 15.15 -8.82
C GLU A 56 -20.58 16.51 -9.46
N TYR A 57 -19.31 16.89 -9.59
CA TYR A 57 -18.90 18.09 -10.34
C TYR A 57 -19.23 17.95 -11.82
N GLN A 58 -19.02 16.77 -12.41
CA GLN A 58 -19.36 16.51 -13.81
C GLN A 58 -20.87 16.60 -14.06
N SER A 59 -21.70 16.08 -13.15
CA SER A 59 -23.17 16.12 -13.25
C SER A 59 -23.80 17.44 -12.80
N LYS A 60 -23.02 18.42 -12.29
CA LYS A 60 -23.52 19.67 -11.68
C LYS A 60 -24.52 19.47 -10.54
N CYS A 61 -24.50 18.30 -9.91
CA CYS A 61 -25.31 17.98 -8.73
C CYS A 61 -24.74 18.57 -7.44
N ASP A 62 -23.52 19.12 -7.50
CA ASP A 62 -22.85 19.84 -6.42
C ASP A 62 -23.71 20.96 -5.82
N SER A 63 -24.40 21.73 -6.65
CA SER A 63 -25.33 22.80 -6.25
C SER A 63 -26.53 22.27 -5.46
N LEU A 64 -27.06 21.10 -5.82
CA LEU A 64 -28.17 20.45 -5.11
C LEU A 64 -27.73 19.99 -3.72
N PHE A 65 -26.57 19.35 -3.63
CA PHE A 65 -26.03 18.86 -2.36
C PHE A 65 -25.66 20.01 -1.41
N LEU A 66 -25.08 21.11 -1.91
CA LEU A 66 -24.71 22.26 -1.07
C LEU A 66 -25.91 23.00 -0.47
N CYS A 67 -27.08 22.93 -1.10
CA CYS A 67 -28.33 23.49 -0.57
C CYS A 67 -28.99 22.61 0.50
N MET A 68 -28.56 21.35 0.68
CA MET A 68 -29.11 20.46 1.70
C MET A 68 -28.61 20.83 3.10
N LYS A 69 -29.50 20.73 4.11
CA LYS A 69 -29.22 21.04 5.54
C LYS A 69 -27.93 20.42 6.08
N TYR A 70 -27.52 19.27 5.56
CA TYR A 70 -26.32 18.52 6.00
C TYR A 70 -25.25 18.34 4.92
N GLY A 71 -25.42 18.93 3.74
CA GLY A 71 -24.57 18.68 2.57
C GLY A 71 -23.13 19.16 2.71
N LYS A 72 -22.89 20.22 3.48
CA LYS A 72 -21.55 20.81 3.62
C LYS A 72 -20.65 20.14 4.66
N ASN A 73 -21.23 19.44 5.65
CA ASN A 73 -20.48 18.86 6.77
C ASN A 73 -20.65 17.34 6.94
N ARG A 74 -21.87 16.79 6.86
CA ARG A 74 -22.12 15.35 7.13
C ARG A 74 -21.94 14.49 5.88
N LEU A 75 -22.35 14.99 4.72
CA LEU A 75 -22.23 14.29 3.44
C LEU A 75 -20.76 13.95 3.08
N PRO A 76 -19.80 14.89 3.09
CA PRO A 76 -18.40 14.55 2.80
C PRO A 76 -17.80 13.58 3.83
N MET A 77 -18.21 13.64 5.10
CA MET A 77 -17.78 12.65 6.11
C MET A 77 -18.32 11.25 5.79
N ALA A 78 -19.60 11.14 5.45
CA ALA A 78 -20.20 9.86 5.08
C ALA A 78 -19.52 9.24 3.85
N LYS A 79 -19.15 10.06 2.86
CA LYS A 79 -18.41 9.61 1.67
C LYS A 79 -17.01 9.08 2.00
N ILE A 80 -16.27 9.77 2.87
CA ILE A 80 -14.94 9.32 3.28
C ILE A 80 -15.07 7.99 4.03
N ILE A 81 -16.01 7.87 4.97
CA ILE A 81 -16.24 6.60 5.69
C ILE A 81 -16.63 5.49 4.71
N ALA A 82 -17.50 5.77 3.74
CA ALA A 82 -17.88 4.80 2.71
C ALA A 82 -16.69 4.38 1.83
N ALA A 83 -15.82 5.32 1.46
CA ALA A 83 -14.63 5.03 0.67
C ALA A 83 -13.59 4.20 1.44
N TRP A 84 -13.42 4.46 2.74
CA TRP A 84 -12.60 3.64 3.63
C TRP A 84 -13.17 2.21 3.72
N LEU A 85 -14.47 2.05 3.98
CA LEU A 85 -15.12 0.74 4.02
C LEU A 85 -15.00 -0.01 2.68
N TYR A 86 -15.20 0.69 1.57
CA TYR A 86 -15.06 0.14 0.23
C TYR A 86 -13.64 -0.37 -0.03
N ALA A 87 -12.62 0.46 0.25
CA ALA A 87 -11.23 0.07 0.08
C ALA A 87 -10.86 -1.15 0.94
N SER A 88 -11.31 -1.18 2.20
CA SER A 88 -11.05 -2.31 3.09
C SER A 88 -11.71 -3.60 2.62
N LEU A 89 -12.98 -3.53 2.19
CA LEU A 89 -13.72 -4.71 1.77
C LEU A 89 -13.18 -5.28 0.46
N VAL A 90 -12.83 -4.42 -0.50
CA VAL A 90 -12.23 -4.83 -1.77
C VAL A 90 -10.86 -5.46 -1.56
N TYR A 91 -9.99 -4.82 -0.76
CA TYR A 91 -8.65 -5.35 -0.50
C TYR A 91 -8.69 -6.66 0.27
N LEU A 92 -9.33 -6.68 1.44
CA LEU A 92 -9.39 -7.88 2.27
C LEU A 92 -10.17 -9.00 1.57
N GLY A 93 -11.26 -8.67 0.88
CA GLY A 93 -12.06 -9.64 0.14
C GLY A 93 -11.26 -10.34 -0.94
N ILE A 94 -10.62 -9.59 -1.85
CA ILE A 94 -9.85 -10.18 -2.96
C ILE A 94 -8.64 -10.96 -2.43
N THR A 95 -7.86 -10.36 -1.53
CA THR A 95 -6.64 -10.99 -1.02
C THR A 95 -6.93 -12.25 -0.22
N LEU A 96 -7.92 -12.24 0.69
CA LEU A 96 -8.27 -13.41 1.49
C LEU A 96 -8.94 -14.51 0.67
N LEU A 97 -9.79 -14.16 -0.31
CA LEU A 97 -10.40 -15.16 -1.19
C LEU A 97 -9.32 -15.88 -1.99
N TRP A 98 -8.41 -15.13 -2.60
CA TRP A 98 -7.35 -15.70 -3.42
C TRP A 98 -6.36 -16.54 -2.59
N SER A 99 -5.89 -16.02 -1.44
CA SER A 99 -5.02 -16.80 -0.54
C SER A 99 -5.75 -18.03 0.01
N GLY A 100 -7.03 -17.91 0.33
CA GLY A 100 -7.86 -19.01 0.82
C GLY A 100 -7.99 -20.13 -0.20
N VAL A 101 -8.28 -19.81 -1.47
CA VAL A 101 -8.35 -20.80 -2.55
C VAL A 101 -7.02 -21.56 -2.70
N ILE A 102 -5.89 -20.85 -2.69
CA ILE A 102 -4.57 -21.48 -2.82
C ILE A 102 -4.24 -22.39 -1.65
N LEU A 103 -4.52 -21.95 -0.42
CA LEU A 103 -4.28 -22.75 0.78
C LEU A 103 -5.23 -23.95 0.88
N LEU A 104 -6.44 -23.87 0.32
CA LEU A 104 -7.35 -25.01 0.20
C LEU A 104 -6.84 -26.06 -0.81
N TYR A 105 -6.28 -25.63 -1.94
CA TYR A 105 -5.79 -26.54 -2.98
C TYR A 105 -4.42 -27.15 -2.66
N LEU A 106 -3.48 -26.35 -2.15
CA LEU A 106 -2.11 -26.79 -1.87
C LEU A 106 -1.89 -27.22 -0.41
N GLY A 107 -2.84 -26.94 0.48
CA GLY A 107 -2.71 -27.19 1.91
C GLY A 107 -1.98 -26.08 2.65
N ALA A 108 -2.44 -25.77 3.86
CA ALA A 108 -1.87 -24.75 4.74
C ALA A 108 -0.69 -25.25 5.60
N GLN A 109 -0.19 -26.46 5.33
CA GLN A 109 0.94 -27.04 6.05
C GLN A 109 2.21 -26.20 5.82
N GLY A 110 3.02 -26.05 6.86
CA GLY A 110 4.28 -25.31 6.81
C GLY A 110 4.24 -23.83 7.19
N TRP A 111 3.19 -23.40 7.91
CA TRP A 111 3.05 -22.01 8.38
C TRP A 111 4.16 -21.57 9.36
N GLU A 112 4.75 -22.53 10.09
CA GLU A 112 5.83 -22.33 11.09
C GLU A 112 7.22 -22.25 10.46
N LEU A 113 7.36 -22.57 9.17
CA LEU A 113 8.67 -22.57 8.53
C LEU A 113 9.21 -21.14 8.42
N PRO A 114 10.55 -20.95 8.51
CA PRO A 114 11.16 -19.66 8.34
C PRO A 114 11.07 -19.19 6.88
N VAL A 115 10.72 -17.92 6.70
CA VAL A 115 10.54 -17.24 5.38
C VAL A 115 11.84 -17.19 4.58
N GLN A 116 12.98 -17.36 5.24
CA GLN A 116 14.31 -17.51 4.62
C GLN A 116 14.39 -18.64 3.59
N LEU A 117 13.49 -19.63 3.65
CA LEU A 117 13.42 -20.75 2.71
C LEU A 117 12.79 -20.39 1.35
N LEU A 118 12.14 -19.23 1.19
CA LEU A 118 11.58 -18.78 -0.10
C LEU A 118 12.65 -18.56 -1.18
N ARG A 119 13.85 -18.14 -0.77
CA ARG A 119 14.95 -17.81 -1.69
C ARG A 119 16.30 -18.13 -1.05
N ALA A 120 16.46 -19.36 -0.56
CA ALA A 120 17.71 -19.89 -0.02
C ALA A 120 18.93 -19.74 -0.95
N SER A 121 18.73 -19.40 -2.24
CA SER A 121 19.77 -19.31 -3.26
C SER A 121 20.26 -17.90 -3.61
N SER A 122 19.69 -16.80 -3.09
CA SER A 122 20.04 -15.47 -3.65
C SER A 122 20.07 -14.26 -2.71
N ALA A 123 19.59 -14.35 -1.47
CA ALA A 123 19.88 -13.37 -0.42
C ALA A 123 19.40 -13.91 0.95
N PRO A 124 20.12 -13.68 2.06
CA PRO A 124 19.57 -13.97 3.39
C PRO A 124 18.31 -13.11 3.61
N ALA A 125 17.19 -13.70 4.02
CA ALA A 125 16.05 -12.90 4.46
C ALA A 125 16.40 -12.30 5.82
N SER A 126 16.34 -10.98 5.88
CA SER A 126 16.73 -10.13 7.00
C SER A 126 15.87 -10.28 8.27
N TYR A 127 14.72 -10.93 8.13
CA TYR A 127 13.73 -11.10 9.19
C TYR A 127 13.56 -12.57 9.55
N ASN A 128 13.81 -12.91 10.81
CA ASN A 128 13.42 -14.19 11.39
C ASN A 128 11.92 -14.16 11.68
N VAL A 129 11.11 -14.42 10.65
CA VAL A 129 9.65 -14.48 10.70
C VAL A 129 9.18 -15.78 10.08
N THR A 130 8.12 -16.37 10.65
CA THR A 130 7.46 -17.55 10.09
C THR A 130 6.65 -17.17 8.85
N PHE A 131 6.34 -18.14 7.98
CA PHE A 131 5.51 -17.90 6.78
C PHE A 131 4.17 -17.23 7.09
N GLY A 132 3.52 -17.64 8.18
CA GLY A 132 2.27 -17.02 8.62
C GLY A 132 2.46 -15.56 9.07
N GLN A 133 3.55 -15.25 9.77
CA GLN A 133 3.87 -13.88 10.18
C GLN A 133 4.23 -12.99 9.00
N ALA A 134 5.00 -13.51 8.03
CA ALA A 134 5.30 -12.79 6.80
C ALA A 134 4.01 -12.44 6.05
N PHE A 135 3.12 -13.41 5.82
CA PHE A 135 1.84 -13.17 5.16
C PHE A 135 1.01 -12.09 5.89
N LEU A 136 0.98 -12.09 7.23
CA LEU A 136 0.25 -11.08 7.99
C LEU A 136 0.86 -9.68 7.84
N LEU A 137 2.19 -9.56 7.88
CA LEU A 137 2.90 -8.29 7.71
C LEU A 137 2.67 -7.73 6.30
N GLU A 138 2.73 -8.60 5.31
CA GLU A 138 2.49 -8.26 3.92
C GLU A 138 1.04 -7.84 3.65
N LEU A 139 0.07 -8.56 4.23
CA LEU A 139 -1.34 -8.20 4.20
C LEU A 139 -1.58 -6.82 4.84
N LEU A 140 -0.95 -6.56 5.99
CA LEU A 140 -1.07 -5.28 6.70
C LEU A 140 -0.44 -4.14 5.90
N LEU A 141 0.73 -4.37 5.29
CA LEU A 141 1.41 -3.39 4.46
C LEU A 141 0.60 -3.05 3.21
N GLY A 142 0.17 -4.05 2.45
CA GLY A 142 -0.63 -3.82 1.26
C GLY A 142 -1.96 -3.13 1.58
N TYR A 143 -2.53 -3.41 2.75
CA TYR A 143 -3.72 -2.71 3.25
C TYR A 143 -3.46 -1.22 3.48
N VAL A 144 -2.41 -0.87 4.22
CA VAL A 144 -2.07 0.54 4.51
C VAL A 144 -1.74 1.31 3.22
N LEU A 145 -1.03 0.70 2.29
CA LEU A 145 -0.75 1.29 0.98
C LEU A 145 -2.02 1.51 0.17
N THR A 146 -2.97 0.57 0.21
CA THR A 146 -4.26 0.69 -0.49
C THR A 146 -5.09 1.84 0.06
N LEU A 147 -5.10 2.02 1.39
CA LEU A 147 -5.76 3.14 2.03
C LEU A 147 -5.11 4.48 1.68
N SER A 148 -3.79 4.49 1.53
CA SER A 148 -3.03 5.70 1.21
C SER A 148 -3.32 6.18 -0.20
N ILE A 149 -3.30 5.26 -1.19
CA ILE A 149 -3.63 5.62 -2.57
C ILE A 149 -5.10 6.03 -2.68
N MET A 150 -6.02 5.37 -1.97
CA MET A 150 -7.43 5.76 -1.91
C MET A 150 -7.61 7.17 -1.34
N ALA A 151 -6.88 7.53 -0.29
CA ALA A 151 -6.95 8.88 0.27
C ALA A 151 -6.45 9.94 -0.72
N VAL A 152 -5.38 9.64 -1.46
CA VAL A 152 -4.85 10.49 -2.53
C VAL A 152 -5.85 10.62 -3.68
N THR A 153 -6.49 9.53 -4.11
CA THR A 153 -7.51 9.59 -5.18
C THR A 153 -8.75 10.36 -4.76
N LEU A 154 -9.19 10.23 -3.51
CA LEU A 154 -10.28 11.05 -2.96
C LEU A 154 -9.91 12.54 -2.92
N TRP A 155 -8.69 12.85 -2.48
CA TRP A 155 -8.18 14.22 -2.48
C TRP A 155 -8.17 14.79 -3.90
N MET A 156 -7.62 14.05 -4.88
CA MET A 156 -7.66 14.43 -6.29
C MET A 156 -9.11 14.57 -6.77
N SER A 157 -10.01 13.65 -6.42
CA SER A 157 -11.44 13.72 -6.77
C SER A 157 -12.10 15.01 -6.30
N SER A 158 -11.67 15.57 -5.15
CA SER A 158 -12.17 16.87 -4.66
C SER A 158 -11.59 18.09 -5.38
N VAL A 159 -10.47 17.95 -6.10
CA VAL A 159 -9.83 19.02 -6.89
C VAL A 159 -10.32 19.02 -8.33
N PHE A 160 -10.37 17.84 -8.95
CA PHE A 160 -10.63 17.69 -10.37
C PHE A 160 -12.13 17.74 -10.65
N LYS A 161 -12.53 18.44 -11.73
CA LYS A 161 -13.93 18.54 -12.17
C LYS A 161 -14.40 17.33 -12.99
N ASN A 162 -13.48 16.42 -13.34
CA ASN A 162 -13.75 15.27 -14.20
C ASN A 162 -13.15 13.99 -13.59
N PRO A 163 -13.95 12.93 -13.37
CA PRO A 163 -13.48 11.68 -12.79
C PRO A 163 -12.42 10.98 -13.67
N TYR A 164 -12.47 11.11 -14.99
CA TYR A 164 -11.47 10.51 -15.87
C TYR A 164 -10.07 11.09 -15.63
N GLY A 165 -9.97 12.39 -15.35
CA GLY A 165 -8.69 13.04 -15.03
C GLY A 165 -8.10 12.50 -13.73
N VAL A 166 -8.95 12.22 -12.74
CA VAL A 166 -8.55 11.61 -11.45
C VAL A 166 -8.03 10.19 -11.66
N ILE A 167 -8.72 9.39 -12.47
CA ILE A 167 -8.31 8.02 -12.78
C ILE A 167 -6.94 8.01 -13.46
N VAL A 168 -6.74 8.83 -14.49
CA VAL A 168 -5.47 8.91 -15.21
C VAL A 168 -4.34 9.37 -14.27
N ALA A 169 -4.57 10.39 -13.45
CA ALA A 169 -3.58 10.86 -12.48
C ALA A 169 -3.21 9.78 -11.45
N ALA A 170 -4.20 9.05 -10.91
CA ALA A 170 -3.98 7.96 -9.97
C ALA A 170 -3.20 6.79 -10.60
N PHE A 171 -3.51 6.45 -11.85
CA PHE A 171 -2.81 5.40 -12.59
C PHE A 171 -1.36 5.78 -12.85
N LEU A 172 -1.11 7.03 -13.28
CA LEU A 172 0.25 7.53 -13.44
C LEU A 172 1.02 7.51 -12.11
N LEU A 173 0.37 7.84 -10.99
CA LEU A 173 1.00 7.79 -9.67
C LEU A 173 1.39 6.36 -9.27
N LEU A 174 0.63 5.34 -9.67
CA LEU A 174 0.97 3.93 -9.42
C LEU A 174 2.04 3.40 -10.39
N ILE A 175 1.99 3.78 -11.66
CA ILE A 175 2.80 3.18 -12.73
C ILE A 175 4.13 3.93 -12.95
N VAL A 176 4.17 5.25 -12.84
CA VAL A 176 5.42 6.01 -13.09
C VAL A 176 6.54 5.62 -12.12
N PRO A 177 6.31 5.49 -10.81
CA PRO A 177 7.40 5.17 -9.89
C PRO A 177 7.95 3.75 -10.11
N THR A 178 7.17 2.81 -10.65
CA THR A 178 7.68 1.46 -10.97
C THR A 178 8.69 1.48 -12.11
N PHE A 179 8.42 2.23 -13.18
CA PHE A 179 9.39 2.41 -14.27
C PHE A 179 10.64 3.17 -13.82
N LEU A 180 10.49 4.15 -12.93
CA LEU A 180 11.63 4.91 -12.40
C LEU A 180 12.53 4.06 -11.50
N LEU A 181 11.98 3.11 -10.74
CA LEU A 181 12.76 2.15 -9.95
C LEU A 181 13.61 1.23 -10.83
N LEU A 182 13.08 0.80 -11.98
CA LEU A 182 13.78 -0.04 -12.96
C LEU A 182 14.96 0.68 -13.63
N ALA A 183 14.89 2.02 -13.73
CA ALA A 183 15.84 2.84 -14.48
C ALA A 183 17.17 3.10 -13.74
N GLY A 184 17.37 2.58 -12.53
CA GLY A 184 18.64 2.70 -11.79
C GLY A 184 18.94 4.13 -11.31
N GLN A 185 18.25 4.56 -10.26
CA GLN A 185 18.30 5.93 -9.74
C GLN A 185 19.33 6.11 -8.60
N GLY A 186 19.70 7.36 -8.31
CA GLY A 186 20.56 7.71 -7.17
C GLY A 186 19.93 7.39 -5.80
N TYR A 187 20.77 7.23 -4.77
CA TYR A 187 20.41 6.74 -3.42
C TYR A 187 19.17 7.42 -2.80
N VAL A 188 19.08 8.76 -2.88
CA VAL A 188 17.98 9.55 -2.30
C VAL A 188 16.67 9.32 -3.06
N LEU A 189 16.72 9.29 -4.39
CA LEU A 189 15.50 9.12 -5.18
C LEU A 189 14.99 7.67 -5.07
N TYR A 190 15.89 6.69 -4.96
CA TYR A 190 15.51 5.32 -4.64
C TYR A 190 14.76 5.24 -3.30
N HIS A 191 15.25 5.92 -2.25
CA HIS A 191 14.63 5.98 -0.93
C HIS A 191 13.26 6.68 -0.92
N ILE A 192 13.06 7.70 -1.77
CA ILE A 192 11.76 8.38 -1.90
C ILE A 192 10.79 7.52 -2.70
N LEU A 193 11.25 6.92 -3.79
CA LEU A 193 10.43 6.04 -4.63
C LEU A 193 10.04 4.75 -3.91
N SER A 194 10.85 4.29 -2.94
CA SER A 194 10.51 3.13 -2.13
C SER A 194 9.37 3.36 -1.14
N LEU A 195 9.12 4.61 -0.75
CA LEU A 195 7.97 4.95 0.11
C LEU A 195 6.64 4.98 -0.67
N LEU A 196 6.68 4.96 -2.00
CA LEU A 196 5.50 4.97 -2.86
C LEU A 196 4.97 3.54 -3.10
N PRO A 197 3.68 3.38 -3.47
CA PRO A 197 3.06 2.07 -3.69
C PRO A 197 3.74 1.20 -4.76
N ALA A 198 4.65 1.77 -5.55
CA ALA A 198 5.42 1.05 -6.57
C ALA A 198 6.32 -0.06 -6.00
N LYS A 199 6.74 0.03 -4.73
CA LYS A 199 7.51 -1.05 -4.08
C LYS A 199 6.73 -2.34 -3.90
N ILE A 200 5.42 -2.36 -4.09
CA ILE A 200 4.60 -3.59 -4.03
C ILE A 200 5.02 -4.58 -5.10
N MET A 201 5.43 -4.09 -6.29
CA MET A 201 5.82 -4.99 -7.38
C MET A 201 7.10 -5.78 -7.07
N ASP A 202 7.95 -5.23 -6.20
CA ASP A 202 9.22 -5.81 -5.78
C ASP A 202 9.26 -6.09 -4.28
N PHE A 203 8.10 -6.16 -3.59
CA PHE A 203 8.08 -6.38 -2.13
C PHE A 203 8.60 -7.78 -1.85
N THR A 204 9.90 -7.83 -1.65
CA THR A 204 10.71 -9.01 -1.45
C THR A 204 11.29 -8.71 -0.08
N PHE A 205 11.05 -9.55 0.93
CA PHE A 205 11.61 -9.50 2.31
C PHE A 205 13.16 -9.43 2.40
N PHE A 206 13.81 -9.11 1.29
CA PHE A 206 15.23 -9.21 1.00
C PHE A 206 15.81 -7.85 0.61
N ASP A 207 15.03 -6.76 0.62
CA ASP A 207 15.54 -5.42 0.42
C ASP A 207 16.07 -4.82 1.73
N TYR A 208 17.40 -4.69 1.81
CA TYR A 208 18.17 -4.21 2.96
C TYR A 208 18.07 -2.68 3.17
N THR A 209 17.02 -2.05 2.65
CA THR A 209 16.87 -0.60 2.78
C THR A 209 16.41 -0.26 4.18
N ALA A 210 17.25 0.48 4.89
CA ALA A 210 16.97 1.02 6.20
C ALA A 210 16.96 2.53 6.06
N TYR A 211 16.11 3.19 6.84
CA TYR A 211 16.07 4.64 6.91
C TYR A 211 16.61 5.04 8.27
N SER A 212 17.76 5.71 8.29
CA SER A 212 18.24 6.38 9.49
C SER A 212 17.63 7.78 9.54
N VAL A 213 16.60 7.95 10.36
CA VAL A 213 16.01 9.27 10.65
C VAL A 213 16.28 9.60 12.12
N GLY A 214 17.21 10.53 12.36
CA GLY A 214 17.48 11.05 13.70
C GLY A 214 18.13 10.05 14.68
N GLY A 215 19.06 9.21 14.22
CA GLY A 215 19.80 8.27 15.08
C GLY A 215 19.05 6.99 15.46
N LYS A 216 17.89 6.72 14.84
CA LYS A 216 17.17 5.44 14.92
C LYS A 216 17.08 4.83 13.52
N VAL A 217 17.57 3.60 13.39
CA VAL A 217 17.47 2.81 12.15
C VAL A 217 16.08 2.18 12.10
N LEU A 218 15.22 2.71 11.22
CA LEU A 218 13.91 2.16 10.93
C LEU A 218 14.02 1.28 9.69
N SER A 219 13.56 0.03 9.78
CA SER A 219 13.49 -0.82 8.60
C SER A 219 12.47 -0.30 7.59
N CYS A 220 12.66 -0.54 6.29
CA CYS A 220 11.75 -0.13 5.21
C CYS A 220 10.29 -0.40 5.54
N LEU A 221 9.97 -1.61 6.02
CA LEU A 221 8.62 -2.02 6.39
C LEU A 221 7.98 -1.10 7.46
N SER A 222 8.75 -0.69 8.47
CA SER A 222 8.24 0.22 9.51
C SER A 222 8.08 1.66 9.02
N ALA A 223 9.00 2.11 8.16
CA ALA A 223 8.93 3.45 7.56
C ALA A 223 7.74 3.57 6.61
N ASP A 224 7.51 2.56 5.76
CA ASP A 224 6.39 2.52 4.81
C ASP A 224 5.05 2.58 5.53
N LEU A 225 4.88 1.80 6.60
CA LEU A 225 3.65 1.81 7.40
C LEU A 225 3.36 3.16 8.04
N ILE A 226 4.38 3.82 8.59
CA ILE A 226 4.21 5.12 9.25
C ILE A 226 3.90 6.20 8.22
N VAL A 227 4.66 6.27 7.12
CA VAL A 227 4.51 7.31 6.10
C VAL A 227 3.17 7.16 5.37
N ASN A 228 2.83 5.96 4.93
CA ASN A 228 1.58 5.71 4.22
C ASN A 228 0.39 5.79 5.18
N GLY A 229 0.49 5.26 6.40
CA GLY A 229 -0.53 5.44 7.43
C GLY A 229 -0.84 6.92 7.71
N ALA A 230 0.20 7.75 7.84
CA ALA A 230 0.04 9.19 7.99
C ALA A 230 -0.56 9.85 6.74
N ALA A 231 -0.09 9.47 5.55
CA ALA A 231 -0.63 9.98 4.28
C ALA A 231 -2.12 9.67 4.12
N ALA A 232 -2.56 8.45 4.44
CA ALA A 232 -3.97 8.05 4.38
C ALA A 232 -4.86 8.97 5.21
N VAL A 233 -4.44 9.32 6.43
CA VAL A 233 -5.19 10.22 7.31
C VAL A 233 -5.15 11.66 6.81
N LEU A 234 -3.97 12.16 6.44
CA LEU A 234 -3.78 13.55 6.01
C LEU A 234 -4.53 13.86 4.71
N PHE A 235 -4.44 12.99 3.70
CA PHE A 235 -5.13 13.20 2.42
C PHE A 235 -6.65 13.03 2.55
N SER A 236 -7.14 12.12 3.41
CA SER A 236 -8.57 12.03 3.72
C SER A 236 -9.08 13.32 4.38
N ALA A 237 -8.33 13.87 5.34
CA ALA A 237 -8.67 15.13 5.99
C ALA A 237 -8.59 16.33 5.02
N ALA A 238 -7.61 16.33 4.11
CA ALA A 238 -7.48 17.34 3.06
C ALA A 238 -8.66 17.31 2.08
N GLY A 239 -9.09 16.12 1.65
CA GLY A 239 -10.29 15.94 0.81
C GLY A 239 -11.56 16.46 1.48
N TYR A 240 -11.74 16.17 2.77
CA TYR A 240 -12.83 16.74 3.57
C TYR A 240 -12.78 18.28 3.60
N GLY A 241 -11.61 18.84 3.92
CA GLY A 241 -11.42 20.29 4.04
C GLY A 241 -11.67 21.02 2.72
N MET A 242 -11.25 20.44 1.60
CA MET A 242 -11.38 21.05 0.29
C MET A 242 -12.82 21.03 -0.23
N PHE A 243 -13.55 19.92 -0.03
CA PHE A 243 -14.98 19.88 -0.35
C PHE A 243 -15.78 20.87 0.51
N ARG A 244 -15.44 21.01 1.79
CA ARG A 244 -16.12 21.97 2.69
C ARG A 244 -15.89 23.43 2.28
N ARG A 245 -14.72 23.74 1.70
CA ARG A 245 -14.38 25.08 1.19
C ARG A 245 -14.91 25.33 -0.22
N HIS A 246 -15.31 24.28 -0.94
CA HIS A 246 -15.86 24.40 -2.29
C HIS A 246 -17.13 25.27 -2.28
N GLN A 247 -17.14 26.26 -3.17
CA GLN A 247 -18.31 27.07 -3.48
C GLN A 247 -18.59 26.91 -4.97
N VAL A 248 -19.85 26.70 -5.33
CA VAL A 248 -20.27 26.68 -6.74
C VAL A 248 -20.07 28.07 -7.29
N ASN A 249 -19.04 28.26 -8.11
CA ASN A 249 -18.93 29.47 -8.90
C ASN A 249 -20.06 29.45 -9.94
N ARG A 250 -20.89 30.50 -9.89
CA ARG A 250 -21.95 30.78 -10.86
C ARG A 250 -21.42 30.83 -12.29
#